data_AF-A0A0D2ZYI2-F1
#
_entry.id   AF-A0A0D2ZYI2-F1
#
_cell.length_a   1.000
_cell.length_b   1.000
_cell.length_c   1.000
_cell.angle_alpha   90.00
_cell.angle_beta   90.00
_cell.angle_gamma   90.00
#
_symmetry.space_group_name_H-M   'P 1'
#
loop_
_entity.id
_entity.type
_entity.pdbx_description
1 polymer ?
#
loop_
_entity_poly.entity_id
_entity_poly.type
_entity_poly.pdbx_seq_one_letter_code
_entity_poly.pdbx_strand_id
1 'polypeptide(L)'
;MLPEADSFSQALYTFDIGQNDLTAAYFANKTVEQIGTTDVPEIISQFKNAVTYIYAQGGRYFWIHNTGPIGCLAYVIEWFPLKASDFDSHGCVSPLNHLAQQFNDALKQAVIELRA
;
A
#
# COMPACT_ATOMS: atom_id res chain seq x y z
N MET A 1 27.18 -5.72 -11.10
CA MET A 1 27.20 -4.59 -12.07
C MET A 1 25.99 -3.73 -11.79
N LEU A 2 26.15 -2.41 -11.69
CA LEU A 2 25.02 -1.49 -11.61
C LEU A 2 24.62 -1.06 -13.02
N PRO A 3 23.35 -0.71 -13.28
CA PRO A 3 22.91 -0.20 -14.57
C PRO A 3 23.66 1.07 -14.98
N GLU A 4 23.75 1.31 -16.29
CA GLU A 4 24.23 2.58 -16.82
C GLU A 4 23.26 3.72 -16.49
N ALA A 5 23.75 4.95 -16.41
CA ALA A 5 22.93 6.09 -15.95
C ALA A 5 21.74 6.39 -16.88
N ASP A 6 21.87 6.11 -18.17
CA ASP A 6 20.82 6.27 -19.19
C ASP A 6 19.68 5.25 -19.04
N SER A 7 19.97 4.09 -18.42
CA SER A 7 19.00 3.04 -18.14
C SER A 7 17.86 3.52 -17.23
N PHE A 8 18.11 4.54 -16.40
CA PHE A 8 17.07 5.11 -15.53
C PHE A 8 15.88 5.65 -16.32
N SER A 9 16.14 6.25 -17.49
CA SER A 9 15.09 6.84 -18.32
C SER A 9 14.24 5.82 -19.07
N GLN A 10 14.77 4.61 -19.27
CA GLN A 10 14.13 3.53 -20.03
C GLN A 10 13.50 2.45 -19.14
N ALA A 11 13.87 2.41 -17.86
CA ALA A 11 13.38 1.41 -16.92
C ALA A 11 11.91 1.62 -16.56
N LEU A 12 11.23 0.50 -16.30
CA LEU A 12 9.91 0.45 -15.66
C LEU A 12 10.09 0.28 -14.16
N TYR A 13 9.61 1.25 -13.39
CA TYR A 13 9.63 1.25 -11.93
C TYR A 13 8.30 0.72 -11.40
N THR A 14 8.32 -0.50 -10.87
CA THR A 14 7.15 -1.17 -10.31
C THR A 14 7.10 -0.97 -8.80
N PHE A 15 5.97 -0.52 -8.27
CA PHE A 15 5.73 -0.36 -6.83
C PHE A 15 4.63 -1.32 -6.38
N ASP A 16 4.95 -2.18 -5.42
CA ASP A 16 4.00 -3.02 -4.68
C ASP A 16 4.29 -2.81 -3.19
N ILE A 17 3.41 -2.07 -2.51
CA ILE A 17 3.65 -1.50 -1.17
C ILE A 17 2.38 -1.54 -0.31
N GLY A 18 2.52 -1.21 0.97
CA GLY A 18 1.40 -0.97 1.90
C GLY A 18 1.02 -2.19 2.75
N GLN A 19 1.05 -3.40 2.20
CA GLN A 19 0.56 -4.58 2.93
C GLN A 19 1.28 -4.82 4.27
N ASN A 20 2.62 -4.71 4.28
CA ASN A 20 3.42 -4.91 5.49
C ASN A 20 3.16 -3.80 6.52
N ASP A 21 3.12 -2.54 6.10
CA ASP A 21 2.88 -1.38 6.97
C ASP A 21 1.52 -1.48 7.66
N LEU A 22 0.46 -1.76 6.88
CA LEU A 22 -0.91 -1.89 7.39
C LEU A 22 -1.04 -3.05 8.38
N THR A 23 -0.43 -4.20 8.07
CA THR A 23 -0.51 -5.39 8.94
C THR A 23 0.38 -5.27 10.18
N ALA A 24 1.57 -4.68 10.06
CA ALA A 24 2.44 -4.39 11.21
C ALA A 24 1.78 -3.39 12.17
N ALA A 25 1.12 -2.35 11.64
CA ALA A 25 0.38 -1.39 12.45
C ALA A 25 -0.77 -2.05 13.21
N TYR A 26 -1.50 -2.96 12.57
CA TYR A 26 -2.53 -3.75 13.23
C TYR A 26 -1.95 -4.70 14.30
N PHE A 27 -0.83 -5.38 14.02
CA PHE A 27 -0.10 -6.19 15.00
C PHE A 27 0.37 -5.39 16.21
N ALA A 28 0.65 -4.09 16.02
CA ALA A 28 0.97 -3.16 17.10
C ALA A 28 -0.27 -2.69 17.89
N ASN A 29 -1.40 -3.40 17.77
CA ASN A 29 -2.68 -3.12 18.42
C ASN A 29 -3.33 -1.77 18.04
N LYS A 30 -2.99 -1.19 16.88
CA LYS A 30 -3.75 -0.06 16.35
C LYS A 30 -5.09 -0.53 15.77
N THR A 31 -6.12 0.30 15.91
CA THR A 31 -7.41 0.04 15.27
C THR A 31 -7.33 0.32 13.77
N VAL A 32 -8.19 -0.32 12.98
CA VAL A 32 -8.31 -0.05 11.53
C VAL A 32 -8.53 1.44 11.25
N GLU A 33 -9.32 2.12 12.08
CA GLU A 33 -9.56 3.56 11.99
C GLU A 33 -8.28 4.38 12.23
N GLN A 34 -7.49 4.04 13.26
CA GLN A 34 -6.22 4.69 13.51
C GLN A 34 -5.27 4.52 12.32
N ILE A 35 -5.13 3.28 11.83
CA ILE A 35 -4.25 3.00 10.69
C ILE A 35 -4.69 3.78 9.45
N GLY A 36 -6.00 3.82 9.17
CA GLY A 36 -6.54 4.55 8.02
C GLY A 36 -6.37 6.07 8.12
N THR A 37 -6.41 6.64 9.33
CA THR A 37 -6.37 8.10 9.54
C THR A 37 -4.97 8.65 9.79
N THR A 38 -4.04 7.85 10.31
CA THR A 38 -2.66 8.28 10.60
C THR A 38 -1.64 7.65 9.66
N ASP A 39 -1.67 6.33 9.52
CA ASP A 39 -0.58 5.59 8.88
C ASP A 39 -0.71 5.63 7.36
N VAL A 40 -1.94 5.50 6.82
CA VAL A 40 -2.18 5.60 5.36
C VAL A 40 -1.66 6.95 4.81
N PRO A 41 -2.02 8.13 5.36
CA PRO A 41 -1.45 9.40 4.89
C PRO A 41 0.08 9.46 4.94
N GLU A 42 0.70 8.91 5.98
CA GLU A 42 2.16 8.87 6.13
C GLU A 42 2.81 8.01 5.03
N ILE A 43 2.31 6.79 4.83
CA ILE A 43 2.80 5.86 3.80
C ILE A 43 2.66 6.49 2.41
N ILE A 44 1.53 7.15 2.13
CA ILE A 44 1.30 7.84 0.86
C ILE A 44 2.28 9.02 0.67
N SER A 45 2.59 9.76 1.72
CA SER A 45 3.61 10.82 1.67
C SER A 45 4.99 10.26 1.31
N GLN A 46 5.39 9.15 1.93
CA GLN A 46 6.65 8.46 1.64
C GLN A 46 6.68 7.94 0.19
N PHE A 47 5.57 7.36 -0.29
CA PHE A 47 5.42 6.94 -1.69
C PHE A 47 5.64 8.11 -2.67
N LYS A 48 5.00 9.26 -2.43
CA LYS A 48 5.17 10.46 -3.28
C LYS A 48 6.63 10.92 -3.31
N ASN A 49 7.31 10.91 -2.17
CA ASN A 49 8.74 11.25 -2.08
C ASN A 49 9.60 10.29 -2.90
N ALA A 50 9.36 8.99 -2.80
CA ALA A 50 10.10 7.98 -3.54
C ALA A 50 9.90 8.12 -5.07
N VAL A 51 8.67 8.32 -5.53
CA VAL A 51 8.38 8.54 -6.96
C VAL A 51 9.04 9.83 -7.45
N THR A 52 8.93 10.93 -6.70
CA THR A 52 9.56 12.21 -7.04
C THR A 52 11.08 12.09 -7.14
N TYR A 53 11.70 11.34 -6.22
CA TYR A 53 13.13 11.07 -6.24
C TYR A 53 13.54 10.31 -7.50
N ILE A 54 12.87 9.20 -7.82
CA ILE A 54 13.16 8.40 -9.03
C ILE A 54 12.97 9.26 -10.29
N TYR A 55 11.92 10.08 -10.33
CA TYR A 55 11.67 10.98 -11.45
C TYR A 55 12.81 12.00 -11.62
N ALA A 56 13.34 12.55 -10.52
CA ALA A 56 14.49 13.45 -10.53
C ALA A 56 15.78 12.76 -11.01
N GLN A 57 15.93 11.45 -10.80
CA GLN A 57 17.03 10.64 -11.35
C GLN A 57 16.84 10.27 -12.84
N GLY A 58 15.73 10.68 -13.47
CA GLY A 58 15.46 10.42 -14.88
C GLY A 58 14.40 9.36 -15.15
N GLY A 59 13.85 8.69 -14.14
CA GLY A 59 12.79 7.70 -14.30
C GLY A 59 11.51 8.28 -14.91
N ARG A 60 10.88 7.55 -15.85
CA ARG A 60 9.69 8.02 -16.58
C ARG A 60 8.52 7.05 -16.59
N TYR A 61 8.77 5.76 -16.47
CA TYR A 61 7.72 4.73 -16.57
C TYR A 61 7.45 4.12 -15.20
N PHE A 62 6.24 4.31 -14.69
CA PHE A 62 5.85 3.84 -13.36
C PHE A 62 4.65 2.90 -13.46
N TRP A 63 4.74 1.75 -12.81
CA TRP A 63 3.62 0.83 -12.61
C TRP A 63 3.37 0.71 -11.13
N ILE A 64 2.21 1.18 -10.68
CA ILE A 64 1.83 1.17 -9.27
C ILE A 64 0.77 0.09 -9.07
N HIS A 65 1.07 -0.92 -8.26
CA HIS A 65 0.14 -1.96 -7.88
C HIS A 65 -0.74 -1.49 -6.72
N ASN A 66 -1.99 -1.94 -6.73
CA ASN A 66 -2.85 -1.88 -5.57
C ASN A 66 -2.40 -2.92 -4.53
N THR A 67 -2.55 -2.62 -3.26
CA THR A 67 -2.48 -3.61 -2.19
C THR A 67 -3.66 -4.57 -2.30
N GLY A 68 -3.38 -5.87 -2.22
CA GLY A 68 -4.37 -6.93 -2.30
C GLY A 68 -5.33 -6.99 -1.09
N PRO A 69 -6.33 -7.88 -1.12
CA PRO A 69 -7.30 -8.03 -0.04
C PRO A 69 -6.67 -8.70 1.19
N ILE A 70 -6.08 -7.89 2.07
CA ILE A 70 -5.34 -8.33 3.27
C ILE A 70 -6.19 -9.22 4.17
N GLY A 71 -7.48 -8.93 4.31
CA GLY A 71 -8.40 -9.69 5.14
C GLY A 71 -8.67 -11.12 4.66
N CYS A 72 -8.27 -11.48 3.44
CA CYS A 72 -8.38 -12.83 2.89
C CYS A 72 -7.11 -13.66 3.07
N LEU A 73 -6.05 -13.12 3.67
CA LEU A 73 -4.77 -13.82 3.82
C LEU A 73 -4.84 -14.81 4.97
N ALA A 74 -4.35 -16.03 4.74
CA ALA A 74 -4.39 -17.10 5.74
C ALA A 74 -3.72 -16.72 7.07
N TYR A 75 -2.58 -16.03 7.04
CA TYR A 75 -1.89 -15.60 8.26
C TYR A 75 -2.65 -14.52 9.02
N VAL A 76 -3.41 -13.67 8.33
CA VAL A 76 -4.26 -12.66 8.97
C VAL A 76 -5.38 -13.36 9.71
N ILE A 77 -6.04 -14.33 9.05
CA ILE A 77 -7.12 -15.10 9.64
C ILE A 77 -6.65 -15.92 10.85
N GLU A 78 -5.46 -16.51 10.77
CA GLU A 78 -4.91 -17.38 11.81
C GLU A 78 -4.31 -16.61 13.01
N TRP A 79 -3.63 -15.49 12.77
CA TRP A 79 -2.83 -14.82 13.81
C TRP A 79 -3.48 -13.58 14.42
N PHE A 80 -4.49 -12.99 13.78
CA PHE A 80 -5.06 -11.74 14.26
C PHE A 80 -6.19 -12.03 15.27
N PRO A 81 -6.37 -11.19 16.31
CA PRO A 81 -7.48 -11.31 17.25
C PRO A 81 -8.81 -10.85 16.63
N LEU A 82 -9.44 -11.72 15.84
CA LEU A 82 -10.64 -11.44 15.04
C LEU A 82 -11.93 -11.92 15.72
N LYS A 83 -13.05 -11.25 15.42
CA LYS A 83 -14.40 -11.67 15.84
C LYS A 83 -15.12 -12.35 14.69
N ALA A 84 -16.04 -13.27 15.01
CA ALA A 84 -16.90 -13.90 14.00
C ALA A 84 -17.70 -12.88 13.16
N SER A 85 -18.04 -11.72 13.75
CA SER A 85 -18.72 -10.62 13.06
C SER A 85 -17.85 -9.88 12.05
N ASP A 86 -16.53 -10.07 12.05
CA ASP A 86 -15.61 -9.36 11.15
C ASP A 86 -15.53 -10.04 9.77
N PHE A 87 -16.00 -11.28 9.67
CA PHE A 87 -15.94 -12.08 8.44
C PHE A 87 -17.13 -11.80 7.52
N ASP A 88 -16.86 -11.63 6.23
CA ASP A 88 -17.89 -11.59 5.19
C ASP A 88 -18.36 -13.01 4.79
N SER A 89 -19.30 -13.08 3.83
CA SER A 89 -19.82 -14.35 3.31
C SER A 89 -18.79 -15.20 2.56
N HIS A 90 -17.61 -14.67 2.26
CA HIS A 90 -16.51 -15.38 1.60
C HIS A 90 -15.42 -15.81 2.58
N GLY A 91 -15.57 -15.51 3.88
CA GLY A 91 -14.60 -15.85 4.91
C GLY A 91 -13.42 -14.89 4.99
N CYS A 92 -13.54 -13.67 4.45
CA CYS A 92 -12.52 -12.64 4.57
C CYS A 92 -12.85 -11.62 5.66
N VAL A 93 -11.82 -11.09 6.32
CA VAL A 93 -11.94 -10.05 7.34
C VAL A 93 -12.26 -8.70 6.68
N SER A 94 -13.53 -8.28 6.77
CA SER A 94 -14.05 -7.10 6.08
C SER A 94 -13.35 -5.80 6.48
N PRO A 95 -13.10 -5.52 7.78
CA PRO A 95 -12.42 -4.28 8.18
C PRO A 95 -11.03 -4.12 7.56
N LEU A 96 -10.26 -5.21 7.42
CA LEU A 96 -8.92 -5.18 6.83
C LEU A 96 -8.96 -5.06 5.31
N ASN A 97 -9.97 -5.63 4.65
CA ASN A 97 -10.20 -5.42 3.22
C ASN A 97 -10.61 -3.97 2.91
N HIS A 98 -11.47 -3.37 3.74
CA HIS A 98 -11.83 -1.95 3.60
C HIS A 98 -10.60 -1.05 3.83
N LEU A 99 -9.72 -1.38 4.77
CA LEU A 99 -8.48 -0.65 4.98
C LEU A 99 -7.56 -0.70 3.75
N ALA A 100 -7.42 -1.88 3.13
CA ALA A 100 -6.67 -2.03 1.89
C ALA A 100 -7.27 -1.21 0.73
N GLN A 101 -8.61 -1.16 0.63
CA GLN A 101 -9.31 -0.33 -0.35
C GLN A 101 -9.09 1.16 -0.10
N GLN A 102 -9.19 1.62 1.16
CA GLN A 102 -8.89 3.00 1.55
C GLN A 102 -7.46 3.40 1.19
N PHE A 103 -6.49 2.52 1.44
CA PHE A 103 -5.10 2.74 1.02
C PHE A 103 -4.99 2.85 -0.50
N ASN A 104 -5.62 1.96 -1.26
CA ASN A 104 -5.62 1.99 -2.73
C ASN A 104 -6.25 3.26 -3.30
N ASP A 105 -7.33 3.76 -2.69
CA ASP A 105 -7.96 5.01 -3.09
C ASP A 105 -7.01 6.20 -2.85
N ALA A 106 -6.35 6.26 -1.69
CA ALA A 106 -5.36 7.29 -1.38
C ALA A 106 -4.15 7.21 -2.33
N LEU A 107 -3.68 5.99 -2.65
CA LEU A 107 -2.59 5.76 -3.60
C LEU A 107 -2.96 6.23 -5.00
N LYS A 108 -4.19 5.95 -5.45
CA LYS A 108 -4.72 6.44 -6.73
C LYS A 108 -4.76 7.97 -6.78
N GLN A 109 -5.21 8.63 -5.71
CA GLN A 109 -5.20 10.10 -5.65
C GLN A 109 -3.77 10.66 -5.73
N ALA A 110 -2.83 10.08 -4.97
CA ALA A 110 -1.43 10.48 -5.03
C ALA A 110 -0.82 10.33 -6.42
N VAL A 111 -1.15 9.26 -7.15
CA VAL A 111 -0.71 9.07 -8.55
C VAL A 111 -1.31 10.14 -9.47
N ILE A 112 -2.57 10.55 -9.26
CA ILE A 112 -3.18 11.65 -10.02
C ILE A 112 -2.45 12.96 -9.74
N GLU A 113 -2.17 13.27 -8.47
CA GLU A 113 -1.44 14.47 -8.07
C GLU A 113 -0.02 14.53 -8.65
N LEU A 114 0.69 13.40 -8.70
CA LEU A 114 2.05 13.32 -9.24
C LEU A 114 2.14 13.48 -10.76
N ARG A 115 1.00 13.46 -11.47
CA ARG A 115 0.93 13.66 -12.93
C ARG A 115 0.69 15.12 -13.33
N ALA A 116 0.29 15.97 -12.38
CA ALA A 116 0.03 17.40 -12.61
C ALA A 116 1.35 18.17 -12.74
#